data_AF-A0A7K7Z5X3-F1
#
_entry.id   AF-A0A7K7Z5X3-F1
#
_cell.length_a   1.000
_cell.length_b   1.000
_cell.length_c   1.000
_cell.angle_alpha   90.00
_cell.angle_beta   90.00
_cell.angle_gamma   90.00
#
_symmetry.space_group_name_H-M   'P 1'
#
loop_
_entity.id
_entity.type
_entity.pdbx_description
1 polymer ?
#
loop_
_entity_poly.entity_id
_entity_poly.type
_entity_poly.pdbx_seq_one_letter_code
_entity_poly.pdbx_strand_id
1 'polypeptide(L)'
;AQLRRIKKLVRHEHYNKNDKSNDIALLKLSKPVQCNPYTQLACVADPTIRLSELQNCWVAGWGATAARAQNSSDVLQEAKVQLIDLQLCNSSRWYAGEVHTHNLCAGFPQGKIDTCQ
;
A
#
# COMPACT_ATOMS: atom_id res chain seq x y z
N ALA A 1 -12.44 -17.16 11.17
CA ALA A 1 -11.83 -15.81 11.19
C ALA A 1 -11.37 -15.47 12.61
N GLN A 2 -10.23 -14.80 12.79
CA GLN A 2 -9.78 -14.31 14.10
C GLN A 2 -10.05 -12.80 14.20
N LEU A 3 -10.87 -12.39 15.16
CA LEU A 3 -11.12 -10.97 15.43
C LEU A 3 -10.27 -10.49 16.61
N ARG A 4 -9.68 -9.29 16.49
CA ARG A 4 -8.89 -8.63 17.54
C ARG A 4 -9.29 -7.17 17.66
N ARG A 5 -9.37 -6.68 18.90
CA ARG A 5 -9.59 -5.25 19.17
C ARG A 5 -8.26 -4.50 19.07
N ILE A 6 -8.32 -3.27 18.61
CA ILE A 6 -7.18 -2.35 18.63
C ILE A 6 -7.03 -1.81 20.06
N LYS A 7 -5.83 -1.98 20.65
CA LYS A 7 -5.48 -1.43 21.97
C LYS A 7 -4.91 -0.02 21.86
N LYS A 8 -4.12 0.23 20.81
CA LYS A 8 -3.52 1.55 20.57
C LYS A 8 -3.35 1.77 19.07
N LEU A 9 -3.71 2.97 18.61
CA LEU A 9 -3.35 3.52 17.31
C LEU A 9 -2.16 4.46 17.51
N VAL A 10 -1.10 4.28 16.73
CA VAL A 10 0.06 5.18 16.67
C VAL A 10 0.14 5.71 15.25
N ARG A 11 -0.36 6.93 15.05
CA ARG A 11 -0.26 7.64 13.77
C ARG A 11 1.10 8.32 13.68
N HIS A 12 1.68 8.41 12.48
CA HIS A 12 2.88 9.20 12.27
C HIS A 12 2.68 10.65 12.73
N GLU A 13 3.64 11.20 13.48
CA GLU A 13 3.53 12.52 14.12
C GLU A 13 3.40 13.65 13.10
N HIS A 14 4.03 13.49 11.94
CA HIS A 14 3.99 14.42 10.82
C HIS A 14 2.99 14.04 9.71
N TYR A 15 2.00 13.17 10.01
CA TYR A 15 0.94 12.90 9.03
C TYR A 15 0.15 14.17 8.71
N ASN A 16 0.03 14.51 7.43
CA ASN A 16 -0.77 15.63 6.96
C ASN A 16 -1.90 15.14 6.06
N LYS A 17 -3.14 15.41 6.47
CA LYS A 17 -4.34 14.97 5.74
C LYS A 17 -4.52 15.67 4.38
N ASN A 18 -3.93 16.86 4.20
CA ASN A 18 -4.14 17.70 3.02
C ASN A 18 -3.31 17.19 1.84
N ASP A 19 -2.01 16.96 2.05
CA ASP A 19 -1.06 16.51 1.02
C ASP A 19 -0.74 15.00 1.11
N LYS A 20 -1.33 14.30 2.08
CA LYS A 20 -1.11 12.86 2.35
C LYS A 20 0.34 12.50 2.67
N SER A 21 1.17 13.47 3.08
CA SER A 21 2.54 13.18 3.52
C SER A 21 2.53 12.33 4.79
N ASN A 22 3.49 11.41 4.87
CA ASN A 22 3.68 10.47 5.97
C ASN A 22 2.43 9.63 6.30
N ASP A 23 1.71 9.15 5.28
CA ASP A 23 0.53 8.30 5.42
C ASP A 23 0.89 6.87 5.89
N ILE A 24 1.22 6.74 7.17
CA ILE A 24 1.53 5.49 7.84
C ILE A 24 1.07 5.51 9.30
N ALA A 25 0.60 4.36 9.78
CA ALA A 25 0.23 4.16 11.19
C ALA A 25 0.50 2.72 11.64
N LEU A 26 0.73 2.55 12.93
CA LEU A 26 0.84 1.25 13.59
C LEU A 26 -0.38 0.99 14.47
N LEU A 27 -0.91 -0.24 14.38
CA LEU A 27 -1.99 -0.73 15.22
C LEU A 27 -1.45 -1.76 16.21
N LYS A 28 -1.48 -1.44 17.51
CA LYS A 28 -1.19 -2.42 18.56
C LYS A 28 -2.47 -3.18 18.88
N LEU A 29 -2.49 -4.47 18.60
CA LEU A 29 -3.61 -5.36 18.94
C LEU A 29 -3.72 -5.57 20.45
N SER A 30 -4.93 -5.85 20.94
CA SER A 30 -5.18 -6.13 22.36
C SER A 30 -4.57 -7.45 22.86
N LYS A 31 -4.39 -8.40 21.95
CA LYS A 31 -3.71 -9.69 22.17
C LYS A 31 -2.88 -10.04 20.93
N PRO A 32 -1.75 -10.75 21.08
CA PRO A 32 -0.98 -11.25 19.95
C PRO A 32 -1.81 -12.13 19.01
N VAL A 33 -1.35 -12.23 17.77
CA VAL A 33 -1.86 -13.17 16.76
C VAL A 33 -0.85 -14.30 16.64
N GLN A 34 -1.34 -15.54 16.63
CA GLN A 34 -0.49 -16.73 16.48
C GLN A 34 -0.32 -17.05 15.00
N CYS A 35 0.94 -17.18 14.56
CA CYS A 35 1.25 -17.56 13.20
C CYS A 35 0.75 -18.97 12.89
N ASN A 36 0.26 -19.16 11.67
CA ASN A 36 -0.29 -20.42 11.16
C ASN A 36 -0.23 -20.41 9.61
N PRO A 37 -0.64 -21.46 8.89
CA PRO A 37 -0.57 -21.49 7.42
C PRO A 37 -1.29 -20.32 6.70
N TYR A 38 -2.26 -19.67 7.34
CA TYR A 38 -3.03 -18.54 6.81
C TYR A 38 -2.68 -17.19 7.48
N THR A 39 -1.70 -17.16 8.38
CA THR A 39 -1.32 -15.94 9.10
C THR A 39 0.17 -15.95 9.36
N GLN A 40 0.90 -15.07 8.66
CA GLN A 40 2.34 -14.92 8.78
C GLN A 40 2.71 -13.44 8.92
N LEU A 41 3.90 -13.17 9.42
CA LEU A 41 4.44 -11.82 9.49
C LEU A 41 5.07 -11.46 8.15
N ALA A 42 4.85 -10.24 7.67
CA ALA A 42 5.61 -9.67 6.58
C ALA A 42 6.95 -9.14 7.09
N CYS A 43 7.98 -9.22 6.25
CA CYS A 43 9.26 -8.56 6.53
C CYS A 43 9.12 -7.04 6.37
N VAL A 44 9.91 -6.29 7.14
CA VAL A 44 10.10 -4.85 6.92
C VAL A 44 11.35 -4.68 6.07
N ALA A 45 11.29 -3.76 5.11
CA ALA A 45 12.42 -3.47 4.24
C ALA A 45 13.61 -2.91 5.04
N ASP A 46 14.81 -3.35 4.70
CA ASP A 46 16.04 -2.75 5.21
C ASP A 46 16.17 -1.32 4.65
N PRO A 47 16.52 -0.30 5.46
CA PRO A 47 16.64 1.07 4.98
C PRO A 47 17.70 1.27 3.89
N THR A 48 18.61 0.32 3.69
CA THR A 48 19.66 0.36 2.66
C THR A 48 19.25 -0.30 1.35
N ILE A 49 18.05 -0.88 1.26
CA ILE A 49 17.60 -1.57 0.05
C ILE A 49 17.51 -0.60 -1.13
N ARG A 50 18.00 -1.03 -2.30
CA ARG A 50 17.83 -0.26 -3.53
C ARG A 50 16.51 -0.63 -4.16
N LEU A 51 15.66 0.36 -4.42
CA LEU A 51 14.35 0.14 -5.06
C LEU A 51 14.46 -0.57 -6.41
N SER A 52 15.56 -0.37 -7.15
CA SER A 52 15.83 -1.07 -8.40
C SER A 52 16.00 -2.58 -8.25
N GLU A 53 16.32 -3.07 -7.06
CA GLU A 53 16.46 -4.50 -6.74
C GLU A 53 15.12 -5.12 -6.39
N LEU A 54 14.09 -4.31 -6.11
CA LEU A 54 12.74 -4.78 -5.83
C LEU A 54 12.04 -5.17 -7.13
N GLN A 55 12.02 -6.47 -7.40
CA GLN A 55 11.26 -7.08 -8.49
C GLN A 55 10.08 -7.86 -7.93
N ASN A 56 9.09 -8.16 -8.79
CA ASN A 56 7.92 -8.96 -8.43
C ASN A 56 7.12 -8.37 -7.26
N CYS A 57 6.78 -7.10 -7.35
CA CYS A 57 5.91 -6.45 -6.37
C CYS A 57 4.45 -6.89 -6.57
N TRP A 58 3.72 -7.02 -5.47
CA TRP A 58 2.31 -7.39 -5.46
C TRP A 58 1.53 -6.44 -4.57
N VAL A 59 0.30 -6.15 -4.96
CA VAL A 59 -0.71 -5.51 -4.12
C VAL A 59 -1.86 -6.48 -3.94
N ALA A 60 -2.47 -6.48 -2.75
CA ALA A 60 -3.59 -7.36 -2.44
C ALA A 60 -4.63 -6.62 -1.60
N GLY A 61 -5.91 -6.93 -1.81
CA GLY A 61 -6.99 -6.28 -1.09
C GLY A 61 -8.38 -6.75 -1.54
N TRP A 62 -9.40 -6.22 -0.85
CA TRP A 62 -10.81 -6.50 -1.11
C TRP A 62 -11.53 -5.32 -1.78
N GLY A 63 -10.81 -4.31 -2.28
CA GLY A 63 -11.42 -3.13 -2.91
C GLY A 63 -12.24 -3.45 -4.16
N ALA A 64 -12.87 -2.43 -4.74
CA ALA A 64 -13.60 -2.55 -6.00
C ALA A 64 -12.72 -3.15 -7.12
N THR A 65 -13.28 -4.09 -7.91
CA THR A 65 -12.56 -4.77 -9.01
C THR A 65 -12.73 -4.08 -10.36
N ALA A 66 -13.60 -3.08 -10.44
CA ALA A 66 -13.85 -2.30 -11.63
C ALA A 66 -14.05 -0.83 -11.28
N ALA A 67 -13.62 0.05 -12.18
CA ALA A 67 -13.82 1.48 -12.03
C ALA A 67 -15.31 1.80 -11.85
N ARG A 68 -15.65 2.60 -10.83
CA ARG A 68 -17.02 3.02 -10.47
C ARG A 68 -17.92 1.90 -9.94
N ALA A 69 -17.39 0.70 -9.70
CA ALA A 69 -18.14 -0.29 -8.93
C ALA A 69 -18.44 0.26 -7.53
N GLN A 70 -19.65 0.02 -7.04
CA GLN A 70 -20.07 0.45 -5.71
C GLN A 70 -19.74 -0.58 -4.62
N ASN A 71 -19.41 -1.80 -5.04
CA ASN A 71 -19.21 -2.93 -4.14
C ASN A 71 -17.74 -3.36 -4.16
N SER A 72 -17.24 -3.67 -2.96
CA SER A 72 -15.99 -4.36 -2.72
C SER A 72 -16.08 -5.84 -3.10
N SER A 73 -14.93 -6.47 -3.33
CA SER A 73 -14.87 -7.92 -3.55
C SER A 73 -15.04 -8.69 -2.24
N ASP A 74 -15.86 -9.74 -2.23
CA ASP A 74 -15.94 -10.68 -1.09
C ASP A 74 -14.72 -11.62 -1.02
N VAL A 75 -13.97 -11.74 -2.12
CA VAL A 75 -12.79 -12.59 -2.24
C VAL A 75 -11.54 -11.72 -2.37
N LEU A 76 -10.51 -12.04 -1.59
CA LEU A 76 -9.23 -11.34 -1.66
C LEU A 76 -8.69 -11.39 -3.09
N GLN A 77 -8.38 -10.21 -3.65
CA GLN A 77 -7.73 -10.09 -4.94
C GLN A 77 -6.23 -9.80 -4.73
N GLU A 78 -5.42 -10.20 -5.70
CA GLU A 78 -4.02 -9.84 -5.79
C GLU A 78 -3.67 -9.43 -7.22
N ALA A 79 -2.71 -8.53 -7.35
CA ALA A 79 -2.22 -8.11 -8.64
C ALA A 79 -0.71 -7.84 -8.59
N LYS A 80 -0.02 -8.33 -9.62
CA LYS A 80 1.40 -8.03 -9.82
C LYS A 80 1.55 -6.63 -10.40
N VAL A 81 2.44 -5.84 -9.82
CA VAL A 81 2.74 -4.47 -10.25
C VAL A 81 4.24 -4.28 -10.44
N GLN A 82 4.61 -3.23 -11.18
CA GLN A 82 6.00 -2.84 -11.37
C GLN A 82 6.23 -1.50 -10.70
N LEU A 83 7.41 -1.31 -10.10
CA LEU A 83 7.81 0.01 -9.62
C LEU A 83 7.96 0.95 -10.81
N ILE A 84 7.44 2.16 -10.64
CA ILE A 84 7.54 3.24 -11.61
C ILE A 84 8.53 4.25 -11.04
N ASP A 85 9.45 4.71 -11.88
CA ASP A 85 10.40 5.75 -11.52
C ASP A 85 9.68 6.99 -10.98
N LEU A 86 10.18 7.52 -9.86
CA LEU A 86 9.54 8.62 -9.15
C LEU A 86 9.54 9.91 -9.98
N GLN A 87 10.56 10.16 -10.82
CA GLN A 87 10.59 11.33 -11.70
C GLN A 87 9.53 11.23 -12.79
N LEU A 88 9.35 10.04 -13.37
CA LEU A 88 8.27 9.79 -14.33
C LEU A 88 6.90 9.99 -13.67
N CYS A 89 6.70 9.37 -12.51
CA CYS A 89 5.43 9.44 -11.79
C CYS A 89 5.09 10.87 -11.37
N ASN A 90 6.07 11.61 -10.85
CA ASN A 90 5.87 12.97 -10.39
C ASN A 90 5.99 14.02 -11.50
N SER A 91 6.08 13.60 -12.76
CA SER A 91 6.14 14.51 -13.90
C SER A 91 4.86 15.34 -14.06
N SER A 92 4.97 16.48 -14.76
CA SER A 92 3.84 17.39 -15.01
C SER A 92 2.66 16.75 -15.75
N ARG A 93 2.88 15.64 -16.46
CA ARG A 93 1.83 14.91 -17.19
C ARG A 93 1.02 13.97 -16.30
N TRP A 94 1.54 13.61 -15.13
CA TRP A 94 0.95 12.62 -14.24
C TRP A 94 0.54 13.31 -12.94
N TYR A 95 1.33 13.17 -11.87
CA TYR A 95 0.97 13.73 -10.57
C TYR A 95 1.44 15.18 -10.35
N ALA A 96 2.16 15.77 -11.31
CA ALA A 96 2.47 17.21 -11.35
C ALA A 96 3.12 17.78 -10.07
N GLY A 97 3.99 17.01 -9.41
CA GLY A 97 4.70 17.44 -8.20
C GLY A 97 4.06 16.99 -6.88
N GLU A 98 2.85 16.41 -6.90
CA GLU A 98 2.11 16.01 -5.69
C GLU A 98 2.68 14.76 -5.00
N VAL A 99 3.55 13.99 -5.66
CA VAL A 99 4.17 12.80 -5.05
C VAL A 99 5.39 13.20 -4.23
N HIS A 100 5.41 12.84 -2.94
CA HIS A 100 6.52 13.14 -2.05
C HIS A 100 7.71 12.20 -2.26
N THR A 101 8.90 12.62 -1.85
CA THR A 101 10.14 11.81 -1.93
C THR A 101 10.11 10.54 -1.07
N HIS A 102 9.20 10.47 -0.10
CA HIS A 102 8.96 9.31 0.75
C HIS A 102 7.81 8.43 0.25
N ASN A 103 7.31 8.66 -0.98
CA ASN A 103 6.35 7.81 -1.66
C ASN A 103 7.04 6.96 -2.75
N LEU A 104 6.35 5.90 -3.15
CA LEU A 104 6.70 5.06 -4.29
C LEU A 104 5.48 4.98 -5.22
N CYS A 105 5.75 4.89 -6.53
CA CYS A 105 4.72 4.63 -7.51
C CYS A 105 4.86 3.20 -8.03
N ALA A 106 3.74 2.51 -8.21
CA ALA A 106 3.72 1.16 -8.76
C ALA A 106 2.49 0.96 -9.63
N GLY A 107 2.63 0.17 -10.70
CA GLY A 107 1.54 -0.11 -11.63
C GLY A 107 2.07 -0.30 -13.04
N PHE A 108 1.27 0.09 -14.03
CA PHE A 108 1.63 0.06 -15.44
C PHE A 108 1.29 1.41 -16.09
N PRO A 109 2.19 2.03 -16.89
CA PRO A 109 1.89 3.29 -17.58
C PRO A 109 0.64 3.24 -18.48
N GLN A 110 0.27 2.05 -18.95
CA GLN A 110 -0.92 1.82 -19.77
C GLN A 110 -2.21 1.67 -18.93
N GLY A 111 -2.12 1.72 -17.60
CA GLY A 111 -3.21 1.50 -16.66
C GLY A 111 -3.65 0.04 -16.55
N LYS A 112 -4.96 -0.17 -16.36
CA LYS A 112 -5.67 -1.45 -16.19
C LYS A 112 -5.49 -2.14 -14.84
N ILE A 113 -4.26 -2.32 -14.39
CA ILE A 113 -3.96 -2.99 -13.11
C ILE A 113 -3.56 -1.93 -12.09
N ASP A 114 -4.40 -1.70 -11.08
CA ASP A 114 -4.20 -0.73 -10.02
C ASP A 114 -5.04 -1.10 -8.78
N THR A 115 -4.79 -0.41 -7.67
CA THR A 115 -5.63 -0.44 -6.46
C THR A 115 -6.91 0.38 -6.67
N CYS A 116 -7.99 0.01 -5.97
CA CYS A 116 -9.25 0.76 -6.00
C CYS A 116 -9.92 0.73 -4.62
N GLN A 117 -10.78 1.71 -4.36
CA GLN A 117 -11.59 1.81 -3.15
C GLN A 117 -12.94 1.16 -3.39
#